data_AF-A0A969CTK4-F1
#
_entry.id   AF-A0A969CTK4-F1
#
_cell.length_a   1.000
_cell.length_b   1.000
_cell.length_c   1.000
_cell.angle_alpha   90.00
_cell.angle_beta   90.00
_cell.angle_gamma   90.00
#
_symmetry.space_group_name_H-M   'P 1'
#
loop_
_entity.id
_entity.type
_entity.pdbx_description
1 polymer ?
#
loop_
_entity_poly.entity_id
_entity_poly.type
_entity_poly.pdbx_seq_one_letter_code
_entity_poly.pdbx_strand_id
1 'polypeptide(L)'
;MNYDPIALAAALSDKIKTEVWLIDESPAVVVERELDELQAEEAQVNRYRVVTVDQQSGIRIWLGGLVYDFPNAIKTFVGYGDRQTVMIVSYYVSPDEVDEAAAIEQEAAILRIHDSFKRLAAGGE
;
A
#
# COMPACT_ATOMS: atom_id res chain seq x y z
N MET A 1 -21.35 -13.27 -19.57
CA MET A 1 -20.81 -13.41 -18.21
C MET A 1 -21.16 -12.11 -17.51
N ASN A 2 -22.14 -12.11 -16.59
CA ASN A 2 -22.55 -10.90 -15.89
C ASN A 2 -21.54 -10.65 -14.76
N TYR A 3 -20.81 -9.55 -14.84
CA TYR A 3 -19.93 -9.07 -13.79
C TYR A 3 -20.81 -8.48 -12.68
N ASP A 4 -20.82 -9.11 -11.51
CA ASP A 4 -21.45 -8.56 -10.31
C ASP A 4 -20.37 -7.80 -9.52
N PRO A 5 -20.34 -6.45 -9.59
CA PRO A 5 -19.33 -5.66 -8.91
C PRO A 5 -19.43 -5.77 -7.38
N ILE A 6 -20.60 -6.13 -6.83
CA ILE A 6 -20.81 -6.26 -5.38
C ILE A 6 -20.20 -7.58 -4.88
N ALA A 7 -20.36 -8.67 -5.63
CA ALA A 7 -19.77 -9.95 -5.30
C ALA A 7 -18.23 -9.92 -5.38
N LEU A 8 -17.66 -9.22 -6.37
CA LEU A 8 -16.21 -9.02 -6.45
C LEU A 8 -15.69 -8.16 -5.29
N ALA A 9 -16.38 -7.07 -4.95
CA ALA A 9 -16.00 -6.22 -3.82
C ALA A 9 -16.01 -6.99 -2.49
N ALA A 10 -17.00 -7.87 -2.28
CA ALA A 10 -17.07 -8.73 -1.11
C ALA A 10 -15.93 -9.78 -1.08
N ALA A 11 -15.62 -10.42 -2.21
CA ALA A 11 -14.52 -11.39 -2.29
C ALA A 11 -13.12 -10.77 -2.11
N LEU A 12 -12.96 -9.50 -2.46
CA LEU A 12 -11.73 -8.73 -2.23
C LEU A 12 -11.59 -8.24 -0.78
N SER A 13 -12.71 -7.97 -0.10
CA SER A 13 -12.74 -7.41 1.26
C SER A 13 -12.11 -8.32 2.32
N ASP A 14 -12.18 -9.65 2.15
CA ASP A 14 -11.56 -10.61 3.08
C ASP A 14 -10.08 -10.89 2.75
N LYS A 15 -9.58 -10.38 1.62
CA LYS A 15 -8.23 -10.67 1.10
C LYS A 15 -7.30 -9.47 1.01
N ILE A 16 -7.80 -8.28 1.33
CA ILE A 16 -7.05 -7.03 1.31
C ILE A 16 -7.34 -6.28 2.60
N LYS A 17 -6.29 -5.94 3.34
CA LYS A 17 -6.35 -5.10 4.53
C LYS A 17 -5.54 -3.84 4.29
N THR A 18 -6.20 -2.69 4.29
CA THR A 18 -5.55 -1.38 4.14
C THR A 18 -5.50 -0.62 5.47
N GLU A 19 -4.34 -0.08 5.79
CA GLU A 19 -4.08 0.76 6.96
C GLU A 19 -3.43 2.07 6.52
N VAL A 20 -3.71 3.14 7.26
CA VAL A 20 -3.10 4.46 7.05
C VAL A 20 -2.55 4.97 8.37
N TRP A 21 -1.28 5.33 8.36
CA TRP A 21 -0.54 5.81 9.50
C TRP A 21 -0.05 7.23 9.24
N LEU A 22 -0.22 8.12 10.22
CA LEU A 22 0.38 9.44 10.24
C LEU A 22 1.56 9.43 11.20
N ILE A 23 2.75 9.68 10.67
CA ILE A 23 4.02 9.56 11.39
C ILE A 23 4.69 10.94 11.44
N ASP A 24 5.09 11.39 12.62
CA ASP A 24 5.75 12.69 12.86
C ASP A 24 7.27 12.61 12.61
N GLU A 25 7.63 12.05 11.46
CA GLU A 25 9.02 11.90 10.99
C GLU A 25 9.10 12.15 9.48
N SER A 26 10.31 12.44 8.99
CA SER A 26 10.55 12.64 7.56
C SER A 26 10.43 11.31 6.80
N PRO A 27 10.07 11.34 5.51
CA PRO A 27 9.93 10.11 4.72
C PRO A 27 11.21 9.28 4.66
N ALA A 28 12.38 9.93 4.68
CA ALA A 28 13.66 9.24 4.65
C ALA A 28 13.88 8.37 5.89
N VAL A 29 13.60 8.93 7.08
CA VAL A 29 13.74 8.21 8.35
C VAL A 29 12.73 7.07 8.45
N VAL A 30 11.48 7.32 8.05
CA VAL A 30 10.43 6.29 8.06
C VAL A 30 10.78 5.15 7.12
N VAL A 31 11.18 5.45 5.88
CA VAL A 31 11.52 4.42 4.90
C VAL A 31 12.74 3.61 5.36
N GLU A 32 13.77 4.26 5.91
CA GLU A 32 14.96 3.57 6.45
C GLU A 32 14.57 2.58 7.57
N ARG A 33 13.81 3.04 8.58
CA ARG A 33 13.33 2.17 9.65
C ARG A 33 12.51 0.99 9.13
N GLU A 34 11.61 1.23 8.18
CA GLU A 34 10.76 0.18 7.62
C GLU A 34 11.57 -0.85 6.83
N LEU A 35 12.62 -0.44 6.13
CA LEU A 35 13.51 -1.38 5.45
C LEU A 35 14.30 -2.25 6.44
N ASP A 36 14.74 -1.68 7.56
CA ASP A 36 15.42 -2.43 8.62
C ASP A 36 14.47 -3.46 9.26
N GLU A 37 13.21 -3.09 9.50
CA GLU A 37 12.19 -4.00 10.01
C GLU A 37 11.88 -5.13 9.02
N LEU A 38 11.75 -4.81 7.72
CA LEU A 38 11.52 -5.81 6.67
C LEU A 38 12.68 -6.81 6.57
N GLN A 39 13.91 -6.38 6.79
CA GLN A 39 15.07 -7.28 6.84
C GLN A 39 14.97 -8.25 8.02
N ALA A 40 14.49 -7.79 9.17
CA ALA A 40 14.28 -8.65 10.34
C ALA A 40 13.14 -9.66 10.14
N GLU A 41 12.15 -9.33 9.32
CA GLU A 41 11.01 -10.21 8.97
C GLU A 41 11.27 -11.15 7.79
N GLU A 42 12.50 -11.16 7.24
CA GLU A 42 12.86 -11.90 6.01
C GLU A 42 11.98 -11.53 4.79
N ALA A 43 11.35 -10.36 4.82
CA ALA A 43 10.50 -9.86 3.76
C ALA A 43 11.32 -9.49 2.52
N GLN A 44 10.76 -9.74 1.34
CA GLN A 44 11.41 -9.47 0.06
C GLN A 44 10.86 -8.19 -0.57
N VAL A 45 11.75 -7.24 -0.84
CA VAL A 45 11.42 -6.07 -1.65
C VAL A 45 11.43 -6.48 -3.13
N ASN A 46 10.24 -6.63 -3.71
CA ASN A 46 10.09 -7.05 -5.11
C ASN A 46 10.38 -5.91 -6.08
N ARG A 47 9.90 -4.70 -5.77
CA ARG A 47 10.14 -3.47 -6.56
C ARG A 47 9.81 -2.23 -5.76
N TYR A 48 10.34 -1.09 -6.21
CA TYR A 48 10.00 0.23 -5.70
C TYR A 48 9.79 1.24 -6.84
N ARG A 49 9.04 2.31 -6.58
CA ARG A 49 8.86 3.45 -7.49
C ARG A 49 8.67 4.75 -6.74
N VAL A 50 9.12 5.86 -7.34
CA VAL A 50 8.70 7.21 -6.95
C VAL A 50 7.30 7.44 -7.50
N VAL A 51 6.42 8.00 -6.68
CA VAL A 51 5.02 8.28 -7.00
C VAL A 51 4.64 9.70 -6.59
N THR A 52 3.54 10.20 -7.14
CA THR A 52 2.92 11.44 -6.67
C THR A 52 1.53 11.11 -6.14
N VAL A 53 1.31 11.35 -4.85
CA VAL A 53 0.02 11.13 -4.17
C VAL A 53 -0.33 12.41 -3.44
N ASP A 54 -1.56 12.87 -3.58
CA ASP A 54 -2.00 14.15 -3.05
C ASP A 54 -1.11 15.37 -3.39
N GLN A 55 -0.62 15.41 -4.63
CA GLN A 55 0.34 16.44 -5.11
C GLN A 55 1.68 16.45 -4.35
N GLN A 56 1.91 15.48 -3.47
CA GLN A 56 3.17 15.29 -2.76
C GLN A 56 3.99 14.17 -3.40
N SER A 57 5.31 14.28 -3.32
CA SER A 57 6.21 13.20 -3.69
C SER A 57 6.18 12.08 -2.67
N GLY A 58 6.26 10.85 -3.14
CA GLY A 58 6.30 9.66 -2.30
C GLY A 58 7.09 8.52 -2.90
N ILE A 59 7.28 7.48 -2.09
CA ILE A 59 7.92 6.21 -2.48
C ILE A 59 6.91 5.10 -2.25
N ARG A 60 6.73 4.24 -3.25
CA ARG A 60 5.93 3.01 -3.17
C ARG A 60 6.82 1.80 -3.26
N ILE A 61 6.59 0.82 -2.39
CA ILE A 61 7.36 -0.42 -2.30
C ILE A 61 6.38 -1.60 -2.34
N TRP A 62 6.72 -2.61 -3.14
CA TRP A 62 6.00 -3.89 -3.21
C TRP A 62 6.83 -4.93 -2.48
N LEU A 63 6.16 -5.65 -1.58
CA LEU A 63 6.75 -6.63 -0.68
C LEU A 63 6.12 -7.99 -0.93
N GLY A 64 6.92 -9.04 -0.79
CA GLY A 64 6.49 -10.43 -0.79
C GLY A 64 7.20 -11.23 0.30
N GLY A 65 6.74 -12.46 0.55
CA GLY A 65 7.36 -13.36 1.52
C GLY A 65 7.12 -12.98 2.98
N LEU A 66 6.10 -12.17 3.28
CA LEU A 66 5.74 -11.82 4.66
C LEU A 66 5.24 -13.05 5.41
N VAL A 67 5.72 -13.24 6.64
CA VAL A 67 5.40 -14.41 7.49
C VAL A 67 4.09 -14.18 8.27
N TYR A 68 3.02 -13.82 7.57
CA TYR A 68 1.71 -13.52 8.14
C TYR A 68 0.57 -14.04 7.25
N ASP A 69 -0.68 -13.86 7.69
CA ASP A 69 -1.89 -14.22 6.93
C ASP A 69 -1.95 -13.54 5.54
N PHE A 70 -1.19 -12.45 5.36
CA PHE A 70 -1.03 -11.74 4.10
C PHE A 70 0.44 -11.78 3.66
N PRO A 71 0.80 -12.64 2.68
CA PRO A 71 2.19 -12.82 2.27
C PRO A 71 2.73 -11.66 1.43
N ASN A 72 1.88 -10.75 0.96
CA ASN A 72 2.27 -9.61 0.15
C ASN A 72 1.78 -8.30 0.77
N ALA A 73 2.51 -7.23 0.50
CA ALA A 73 2.08 -5.89 0.84
C ALA A 73 2.52 -4.85 -0.19
N ILE A 74 1.76 -3.76 -0.29
CA ILE A 74 2.18 -2.54 -0.98
C ILE A 74 2.21 -1.44 0.08
N LYS A 75 3.38 -0.83 0.30
CA LYS A 75 3.56 0.32 1.21
C LYS A 75 3.79 1.58 0.38
N THR A 76 3.12 2.67 0.68
CA THR A 76 3.32 4.00 0.06
C THR A 76 3.58 5.04 1.13
N PHE A 77 4.73 5.69 1.03
CA PHE A 77 5.20 6.74 1.93
C PHE A 77 5.04 8.07 1.22
N VAL A 78 4.23 8.97 1.79
CA VAL A 78 3.93 10.29 1.23
C VAL A 78 4.43 11.35 2.19
N GLY A 79 5.35 12.20 1.74
CA GLY A 79 5.91 13.28 2.56
C GLY A 79 5.03 14.52 2.57
N TYR A 80 4.79 15.08 3.76
CA TYR A 80 4.12 16.35 3.95
C TYR A 80 5.07 17.29 4.72
N GLY A 81 5.83 18.10 4.00
CA GLY A 81 6.89 18.92 4.60
C GLY A 81 8.04 18.08 5.18
N ASP A 82 8.83 18.67 6.07
CA ASP A 82 10.12 18.09 6.50
C ASP A 82 10.00 17.03 7.61
N ARG A 83 8.85 16.91 8.28
CA ARG A 83 8.69 16.09 9.50
C ARG A 83 7.41 15.28 9.55
N GLN A 84 6.71 15.10 8.44
CA GLN A 84 5.47 14.34 8.47
C GLN A 84 5.38 13.40 7.27
N THR A 85 5.06 12.16 7.57
CA THR A 85 4.90 11.10 6.58
C THR A 85 3.56 10.43 6.78
N VAL A 86 2.81 10.28 5.70
CA VAL A 86 1.68 9.36 5.66
C VAL A 86 2.18 8.06 5.06
N MET A 87 2.02 6.97 5.81
CA MET A 87 2.25 5.62 5.31
C MET A 87 0.89 4.95 5.03
N ILE A 88 0.66 4.57 3.78
CA ILE A 88 -0.50 3.79 3.34
C ILE A 88 0.00 2.37 3.06
N VAL A 89 -0.53 1.39 3.77
CA VAL A 89 -0.17 -0.02 3.59
C VAL A 89 -1.39 -0.81 3.20
N SER A 90 -1.29 -1.60 2.14
CA SER A 90 -2.27 -2.65 1.84
C SER A 90 -1.60 -4.01 1.88
N TYR A 91 -2.01 -4.84 2.82
CA TYR A 91 -1.67 -6.25 2.92
C TYR A 91 -2.65 -7.07 2.09
N TYR A 92 -2.17 -8.05 1.34
CA TYR A 92 -3.04 -8.85 0.48
C TYR A 92 -2.55 -10.27 0.22
N VAL A 93 -3.50 -11.16 -0.05
CA VAL A 93 -3.26 -12.48 -0.62
C VAL A 93 -3.50 -12.36 -2.12
N SER A 94 -2.45 -12.62 -2.91
CA SER A 94 -2.59 -12.69 -4.37
C SER A 94 -3.54 -13.83 -4.73
N PRO A 95 -4.43 -13.69 -5.74
CA PRO A 95 -5.07 -14.85 -6.33
C PRO A 95 -4.00 -15.85 -6.81
N ASP A 96 -4.35 -17.13 -6.83
CA ASP A 96 -3.45 -18.23 -7.18
C ASP A 96 -2.70 -17.94 -8.49
N GLU A 97 -1.46 -18.45 -8.62
CA GLU A 97 -0.54 -18.22 -9.75
C GLU A 97 -1.12 -18.55 -11.14
N VAL A 98 -2.28 -19.21 -11.19
CA VAL A 98 -2.96 -19.65 -12.41
C VAL A 98 -3.78 -18.51 -13.05
N ASP A 99 -4.15 -17.46 -12.29
CA ASP A 99 -4.96 -16.34 -12.79
C ASP A 99 -4.19 -15.00 -12.70
N GLU A 100 -3.24 -14.84 -13.63
CA GLU A 100 -2.44 -13.61 -13.77
C GLU A 100 -3.31 -12.36 -13.98
N ALA A 101 -4.42 -12.49 -14.71
CA ALA A 101 -5.33 -11.38 -14.96
C ALA A 101 -5.98 -10.88 -13.66
N ALA A 102 -6.45 -11.80 -12.81
CA ALA A 102 -7.00 -11.45 -11.50
C ALA A 102 -5.94 -10.79 -10.59
N ALA A 103 -4.69 -11.26 -10.62
CA ALA A 103 -3.60 -10.65 -9.85
C ALA A 103 -3.33 -9.20 -10.30
N ILE A 104 -3.30 -8.96 -11.61
CA ILE A 104 -3.13 -7.61 -12.18
C ILE A 104 -4.29 -6.69 -11.78
N GLU A 105 -5.53 -7.18 -11.86
CA GLU A 105 -6.72 -6.40 -11.49
C GLU A 105 -6.75 -6.06 -9.99
N GLN A 106 -6.38 -7.01 -9.13
CA GLN A 106 -6.28 -6.82 -7.68
C GLN A 106 -5.22 -5.77 -7.34
N GLU A 107 -4.03 -5.87 -7.92
CA GLU A 107 -2.99 -4.87 -7.73
C GLU A 107 -3.47 -3.49 -8.20
N ALA A 108 -4.06 -3.41 -9.40
CA ALA A 108 -4.58 -2.16 -9.92
C ALA A 108 -5.65 -1.54 -8.99
N ALA A 109 -6.49 -2.36 -8.34
CA ALA A 109 -7.44 -1.89 -7.35
C ALA A 109 -6.74 -1.31 -6.11
N ILE A 110 -5.72 -1.99 -5.58
CA ILE A 110 -4.91 -1.49 -4.45
C ILE A 110 -4.23 -0.17 -4.80
N LEU A 111 -3.62 -0.07 -5.99
CA LEU A 111 -2.96 1.16 -6.43
C LEU A 111 -3.95 2.32 -6.54
N ARG A 112 -5.17 2.08 -7.06
CA ARG A 112 -6.22 3.11 -7.09
C ARG A 112 -6.59 3.58 -5.68
N ILE A 113 -6.66 2.69 -4.68
CA ILE A 113 -6.92 3.07 -3.29
C ILE A 113 -5.80 3.99 -2.79
N HIS A 114 -4.54 3.61 -2.98
CA HIS A 114 -3.40 4.41 -2.54
C HIS A 114 -3.33 5.77 -3.24
N ASP A 115 -3.53 5.79 -4.56
CA ASP A 115 -3.47 7.02 -5.38
C ASP A 115 -4.65 7.96 -5.10
N SER A 116 -5.78 7.42 -4.62
CA SER A 116 -6.96 8.21 -4.23
C SER A 116 -6.81 8.93 -2.89
N PHE A 117 -5.75 8.63 -2.12
CA PHE A 117 -5.55 9.24 -0.82
C PHE A 117 -5.45 10.77 -0.93
N LYS A 118 -6.23 11.44 -0.07
CA LYS A 118 -6.26 12.89 0.08
C LYS A 118 -6.23 13.22 1.55
N ARG A 119 -5.28 14.06 1.96
CA ARG A 119 -5.31 14.62 3.30
C ARG A 119 -6.26 15.81 3.29
N LEU A 120 -7.39 15.66 3.96
CA LEU A 120 -8.29 16.79 4.19
C LEU A 120 -7.56 17.80 5.06
N ALA A 121 -7.58 19.07 4.64
CA ALA A 121 -7.15 20.16 5.52
C ALA A 121 -7.98 20.06 6.80
N ALA A 122 -7.33 20.18 7.97
CA ALA A 122 -8.08 20.46 9.19
C ALA A 122 -8.82 21.78 8.94
N GLY A 123 -10.14 21.73 8.82
CA GLY A 123 -10.96 22.90 8.52
C GLY A 123 -10.63 24.01 9.51
N GLY A 124 -10.03 25.09 9.01
CA GLY A 124 -10.07 26.39 9.65
C GLY A 124 -11.39 27.03 9.27
N GLU A 125 -12.42 26.78 10.09
CA GLU A 125 -13.61 27.63 10.20
C GLU A 125 -13.64 28.23 11.61
#